data_AF-A0A841AUV0-F1
#
_entry.id   AF-A0A841AUV0-F1
#
_cell.length_a   1.000
_cell.length_b   1.000
_cell.length_c   1.000
_cell.angle_alpha   90.00
_cell.angle_beta   90.00
_cell.angle_gamma   90.00
#
_symmetry.space_group_name_H-M   'P 1'
#
loop_
_entity.id
_entity.type
_entity.pdbx_description
1 polymer ?
#
loop_
_entity_poly.entity_id
_entity_poly.type
_entity_poly.pdbx_seq_one_letter_code
_entity_poly.pdbx_strand_id
1 'polypeptide(L)' 'MTNQDWRRERRVRTVDTEGNPADVIVGLVETPGHGYEAALRVDGGPGVLLPLYPGADLLAAVRQTIEDGYRASAH' A
#
# COMPACT_ATOMS: atom_id res chain seq x y z
N MET A 1 3.16 0.87 20.93
CA MET A 1 3.11 0.76 19.46
C MET A 1 2.81 -0.68 19.16
N THR A 2 1.58 -0.99 18.74
CA THR A 2 1.20 -2.35 18.34
C THR A 2 2.00 -2.69 17.09
N ASN A 3 3.03 -3.52 17.27
CA ASN A 3 3.84 -4.04 16.18
C ASN A 3 2.92 -4.98 15.40
N GLN A 4 2.22 -4.47 14.39
CA GLN A 4 1.44 -5.35 13.52
C GLN A 4 2.42 -6.39 12.96
N ASP A 5 2.10 -7.67 13.09
CA ASP A 5 2.96 -8.74 12.58
C ASP A 5 2.83 -8.81 11.06
N TRP A 6 3.61 -7.97 10.37
CA TRP A 6 3.68 -7.95 8.91
C TRP A 6 4.35 -9.24 8.39
N ARG A 7 3.75 -9.84 7.38
CA ARG A 7 4.22 -11.05 6.70
C ARG A 7 4.28 -10.79 5.19
N ARG A 8 5.22 -11.47 4.52
CA ARG A 8 5.39 -11.41 3.04
C ARG A 8 5.48 -9.97 2.51
N GLU A 9 6.27 -9.13 3.19
CA GLU A 9 6.45 -7.73 2.81
C GLU A 9 7.15 -7.61 1.45
N ARG A 10 6.61 -6.73 0.61
CA ARG A 10 7.19 -6.27 -0.65
C ARG A 10 7.38 -4.77 -0.58
N ARG A 11 8.64 -4.34 -0.68
CA ARG A 11 9.01 -2.93 -0.74
C ARG A 11 9.12 -2.46 -2.18
N VAL A 12 8.53 -1.31 -2.45
CA VAL A 12 8.59 -0.59 -3.73
C VAL A 12 9.12 0.81 -3.45
N ARG A 13 10.31 1.11 -3.99
CA ARG A 13 10.85 2.48 -3.95
C ARG A 13 10.14 3.33 -4.97
N THR A 14 9.70 4.50 -4.55
CA THR A 14 9.06 5.52 -5.37
C THR A 14 9.51 6.91 -4.91
N VAL A 15 8.86 7.94 -5.45
CA VAL A 15 8.95 9.31 -4.95
C VAL A 15 7.59 9.76 -4.41
N ASP A 16 7.60 10.62 -3.39
CA ASP A 16 6.40 11.26 -2.86
C ASP A 16 6.00 12.49 -3.73
N THR A 17 4.91 13.18 -3.35
CA THR A 17 4.39 14.36 -4.05
C THR A 17 5.37 15.53 -4.13
N GLU A 18 6.31 15.63 -3.19
CA GLU A 18 7.37 16.64 -3.12
C GLU A 18 8.65 16.19 -3.86
N GLY A 19 8.66 14.97 -4.41
CA GLY A 19 9.78 14.41 -5.17
C GLY A 19 10.87 13.77 -4.30
N ASN A 20 10.66 13.59 -3.00
CA ASN A 20 11.61 12.90 -2.15
C ASN A 20 11.46 11.37 -2.30
N PRO A 21 12.53 10.60 -2.07
CA PRO A 21 12.46 9.15 -2.06
C PRO A 21 11.50 8.65 -0.98
N ALA A 22 10.60 7.75 -1.35
CA ALA A 22 9.63 7.13 -0.45
C ALA A 22 9.60 5.61 -0.64
N ASP A 23 9.40 4.88 0.45
CA ASP A 23 9.21 3.43 0.44
C ASP A 23 7.74 3.08 0.66
N VAL A 24 7.11 2.48 -0.35
CA VAL A 24 5.79 1.85 -0.22
C VAL A 24 5.99 0.39 0.13
N ILE A 25 5.40 -0.05 1.24
CA ILE A 25 5.44 -1.44 1.69
C ILE A 25 4.05 -2.03 1.56
N VAL A 26 3.95 -3.11 0.79
CA VAL A 26 2.74 -3.94 0.67
C VAL A 26 3.02 -5.27 1.36
N GLY A 27 2.09 -5.77 2.17
CA GLY A 27 2.26 -7.04 2.86
C GLY A 27 0.95 -7.60 3.37
N LEU A 28 1.04 -8.66 4.14
CA LEU A 28 -0.08 -9.24 4.88
C LEU A 28 0.06 -8.89 6.35
N VAL A 29 -1.02 -8.49 7.00
CA VAL A 29 -1.09 -8.30 8.45
C VAL A 29 -2.08 -9.28 9.05
N GLU A 30 -1.76 -9.77 10.24
CA GLU A 30 -2.66 -10.65 10.98
C GLU A 30 -3.76 -9.83 11.66
N THR A 31 -5.01 -10.10 11.29
CA THR A 31 -6.20 -9.48 11.86
C THR A 31 -6.98 -10.49 12.71
N PRO A 32 -7.27 -10.17 13.99
CA PRO A 32 -8.06 -11.04 14.85
C PRO A 32 -9.41 -11.40 14.22
N GLY A 33 -9.71 -12.69 14.08
CA GLY A 33 -10.98 -13.19 13.54
C GLY A 33 -11.09 -13.21 12.01
N HIS A 34 -10.15 -12.58 11.29
CA HIS A 34 -10.14 -12.53 9.82
C HIS A 34 -8.92 -13.20 9.18
N GLY A 35 -7.92 -13.60 9.98
CA GLY A 35 -6.72 -14.26 9.48
C GLY A 35 -5.72 -13.25 8.93
N TYR A 36 -5.24 -13.43 7.70
CA TYR A 36 -4.31 -12.49 7.05
C TYR A 36 -5.04 -11.59 6.06
N GLU A 37 -4.86 -10.29 6.21
CA GLU A 37 -5.39 -9.28 5.30
C GLU A 37 -4.26 -8.51 4.60
N ALA A 38 -4.49 -8.11 3.35
CA ALA A 38 -3.54 -7.26 2.66
C ALA A 38 -3.49 -5.88 3.30
N ALA A 39 -2.31 -5.30 3.39
CA ALA A 39 -2.10 -3.96 3.91
C ALA A 39 -1.02 -3.21 3.14
N LEU A 40 -1.12 -1.89 3.16
CA LEU A 40 -0.14 -0.98 2.56
C LEU A 40 0.27 0.09 3.58
N ARG A 41 1.55 0.43 3.63
CA ARG A 41 2.08 1.58 4.37
C ARG A 41 3.14 2.32 3.58
N VAL A 42 3.37 3.59 3.91
CA VAL A 42 4.40 4.45 3.31
C VAL A 42 5.38 4.88 4.39
N ASP A 43 6.68 4.76 4.13
CA ASP A 43 7.79 5.23 4.99
C ASP A 43 7.69 4.83 6.48
N GLY A 44 7.11 3.65 6.75
CA GLY A 44 6.90 3.15 8.11
C GLY A 44 5.73 3.79 8.86
N GLY A 45 4.92 4.61 8.19
CA GLY A 45 3.65 5.13 8.68
C GLY A 45 2.59 4.06 8.94
N PRO A 46 1.37 4.47 9.34
CA PRO A 46 0.30 3.53 9.68
C PRO A 46 -0.08 2.67 8.48
N GLY A 47 -0.30 1.38 8.72
CA GLY A 47 -0.83 0.46 7.73
C GLY A 47 -2.30 0.71 7.45
N VAL A 48 -2.66 0.77 6.18
CA VAL A 48 -4.05 0.79 5.71
C VAL A 48 -4.41 -0.62 5.28
N LEU A 49 -5.47 -1.18 5.87
CA LEU A 49 -6.03 -2.46 5.47
C LEU A 49 -6.67 -2.34 4.09
N LEU A 50 -6.41 -3.34 3.27
CA LEU A 50 -6.96 -3.49 1.94
C LEU A 50 -7.91 -4.69 1.99
N PRO A 51 -9.23 -4.48 2.17
CA PRO A 51 -10.22 -5.55 2.34
C PRO A 51 -10.52 -6.22 1.00
N LEU A 52 -9.50 -6.81 0.41
CA LEU A 52 -9.50 -7.26 -0.97
C LEU A 52 -9.22 -8.76 -1.00
N TYR A 53 -10.17 -9.48 -1.57
CA TYR A 53 -9.96 -10.88 -1.91
C TYR A 53 -8.90 -11.00 -3.02
N PRO A 54 -8.14 -12.10 -3.08
CA PRO A 54 -7.25 -12.39 -4.20
C PRO A 54 -8.07 -12.61 -5.48
N GLY A 55 -8.44 -11.50 -6.12
CA GLY A 55 -8.97 -11.37 -7.47
C GLY A 55 -8.10 -10.33 -8.19
N ALA A 56 -7.73 -10.64 -9.44
CA ALA A 56 -6.60 -10.07 -10.14
C ALA A 56 -6.48 -8.53 -10.16
N ASP A 57 -5.23 -8.06 -10.18
CA ASP A 57 -4.76 -6.72 -10.61
C ASP A 57 -4.97 -5.49 -9.72
N LEU A 58 -5.20 -5.65 -8.41
CA LEU A 58 -5.25 -4.53 -7.47
C LEU A 58 -4.07 -3.56 -7.59
N LEU A 59 -2.84 -4.08 -7.66
CA LEU A 59 -1.65 -3.22 -7.68
C LEU A 59 -1.62 -2.34 -8.94
N ALA A 60 -2.11 -2.86 -10.07
CA ALA A 60 -2.24 -2.09 -11.29
C ALA A 60 -3.38 -1.08 -11.21
N ALA A 61 -4.51 -1.42 -10.57
CA ALA A 61 -5.61 -0.49 -10.34
C ALA A 61 -5.17 0.68 -9.45
N VAL A 62 -4.48 0.39 -8.33
CA VAL A 62 -3.91 1.42 -7.44
C VAL A 62 -2.94 2.31 -8.20
N ARG A 63 -2.03 1.72 -8.99
CA ARG A 63 -1.10 2.48 -9.82
C ARG A 63 -1.83 3.40 -10.80
N GLN A 64 -2.80 2.88 -11.55
CA GLN A 64 -3.55 3.66 -12.54
C GLN A 64 -4.33 4.81 -11.90
N THR A 65 -4.95 4.60 -10.74
CA THR A 65 -5.67 5.66 -10.01
C THR A 65 -4.72 6.77 -9.57
N ILE A 66 -3.51 6.44 -9.12
CA ILE A 66 -2.49 7.43 -8.73
C ILE A 66 -2.01 8.22 -9.96
N GLU A 67 -1.69 7.53 -11.06
CA GLU A 67 -1.24 8.16 -12.32
C GLU A 67 -2.31 9.10 -12.90
N ASP A 68 -3.58 8.69 -12.86
CA ASP A 68 -4.72 9.52 -13.30
C ASP A 68 -4.89 10.78 -12.44
N GLY A 69 -4.82 10.63 -11.11
CA GLY A 69 -4.90 11.75 -10.17
C GLY A 69 -3.79 12.79 -10.39
N TYR A 70 -2.54 12.35 -10.61
CA TYR A 70 -1.45 13.26 -10.96
C TYR A 70 -1.68 13.98 -12.29
N ARG A 71 -2.19 13.28 -13.31
CA ARG A 71 -2.53 13.89 -14.60
C ARG A 71 -3.62 14.94 -14.46
N ALA A 72 -4.65 14.66 -13.67
CA ALA A 72 -5.76 15.57 -13.41
C ALA A 72 -5.32 16.82 -12.62
N SER A 73 -4.35 16.68 -11.70
CA SER A 73 -3.81 17.78 -10.89
C SER A 73 -2.82 18.68 -11.64
N ALA A 74 -2.36 18.25 -12.82
CA ALA A 74 -1.43 19.00 -13.67
C ALA A 74 -2.13 19.89 -14.71
N HIS A 75 -3.47 19.94 -14.71
CA HIS A 75 -4.31 20.86 -15.49
C HIS A 75 -4.93 21.93 -14.59
#